data_AF-A0A9N8J2Z2-F1
#
_entry.id   AF-A0A9N8J2Z2-F1
#
_cell.length_a   1.000
_cell.length_b   1.000
_cell.length_c   1.000
_cell.angle_alpha   90.00
_cell.angle_beta   90.00
_cell.angle_gamma   90.00
#
_symmetry.space_group_name_H-M   'P 1'
#
loop_
_entity.id
_entity.type
_entity.pdbx_description
1 polymer ?
#
loop_
_entity_poly.entity_id
_entity_poly.type
_entity_poly.pdbx_seq_one_letter_code
_entity_poly.pdbx_strand_id
1 'polypeptide(L)'
;MRKLLKYTFVIFILSSKIYSQNYSQEYSDSIQKKWKYFRLRQSEKVIVVEHTPIQILCGITAFASVTIVKTTKGDTFRVLDLCSLKKFTPNEEVNISPEKAPSSNVNFPKKYVVDSKNDNKIIEESNYEKTILKTTWASIEKSKE
;
A
#
# COMPACT_ATOMS: atom_id res chain seq x y z
N MET A 1 35.95 46.97 -3.44
CA MET A 1 34.94 46.30 -2.59
C MET A 1 34.48 44.99 -3.24
N ARG A 2 35.27 43.91 -3.08
CA ARG A 2 35.08 42.60 -3.74
C ARG A 2 34.94 41.50 -2.67
N LYS A 3 33.92 41.53 -1.80
CA LYS A 3 33.67 40.43 -0.83
C LYS A 3 32.20 40.27 -0.43
N LEU A 4 31.24 40.52 -1.32
CA LEU A 4 29.80 40.35 -1.00
C LEU A 4 29.04 39.39 -1.92
N LEU A 5 29.73 38.72 -2.85
CA LEU A 5 29.10 37.91 -3.91
C LEU A 5 29.39 36.40 -3.81
N LYS A 6 29.55 35.86 -2.58
CA LYS A 6 29.81 34.42 -2.38
C LYS A 6 28.86 33.71 -1.42
N TYR A 7 27.92 34.42 -0.80
CA TYR A 7 27.09 33.87 0.28
C TYR A 7 25.58 33.82 -0.01
N THR A 8 25.16 33.93 -1.27
CA THR A 8 23.73 33.81 -1.64
C THR A 8 23.34 32.46 -2.24
N PHE A 9 24.27 31.50 -2.38
CA PHE A 9 23.98 30.21 -3.03
C PHE A 9 23.86 29.00 -2.08
N VAL A 10 23.85 29.21 -0.75
CA VAL A 10 23.86 28.10 0.24
C VAL A 10 22.55 27.97 1.03
N ILE A 11 21.53 28.81 0.78
CA ILE A 11 20.26 28.77 1.55
C ILE A 11 19.09 28.22 0.70
N PHE A 12 19.35 27.25 -0.18
CA PHE A 12 18.28 26.60 -0.96
C PHE A 12 18.31 25.06 -0.94
N ILE A 13 19.01 24.45 0.04
CA ILE A 13 19.08 22.98 0.17
C ILE A 13 18.51 22.49 1.51
N LEU A 14 17.89 23.36 2.33
CA LEU A 14 17.36 22.96 3.65
C LEU A 14 15.86 23.17 3.85
N SER A 15 15.06 23.08 2.79
CA SER A 15 13.60 23.06 2.90
C SER A 15 12.94 21.90 2.14
N SER A 16 13.69 20.84 1.82
CA SER A 16 13.09 19.51 1.71
C SER A 16 12.80 19.00 3.11
N LYS A 17 11.88 19.67 3.84
CA LYS A 17 11.16 19.00 4.92
C LYS A 17 10.47 17.84 4.24
N ILE A 18 11.06 16.66 4.37
CA ILE A 18 10.39 15.39 4.15
C ILE A 18 9.19 15.45 5.08
N TYR A 19 8.06 15.86 4.51
CA TYR A 19 6.78 15.87 5.19
C TYR A 19 6.38 14.41 5.30
N SER A 20 7.00 13.72 6.26
CA SER A 20 6.54 12.44 6.75
C SER A 20 5.31 12.76 7.59
N GLN A 21 4.14 12.66 6.97
CA GLN A 21 2.90 12.57 7.73
C GLN A 21 2.96 11.24 8.48
N ASN A 22 3.36 11.30 9.75
CA ASN A 22 3.22 10.18 10.68
C ASN A 22 1.73 10.02 10.99
N TYR A 23 1.04 9.23 10.17
CA TYR A 23 -0.27 8.69 10.51
C TYR A 23 -0.05 7.42 11.34
N SER A 24 -0.30 7.48 12.64
CA SER A 24 -0.33 6.30 13.49
C SER A 24 -1.71 5.65 13.37
N GLN A 25 -1.81 4.63 12.51
CA GLN A 25 -3.00 3.79 12.43
C GLN A 25 -2.78 2.55 13.30
N GLU A 26 -3.69 2.30 14.23
CA GLU A 26 -3.58 1.20 15.19
C GLU A 26 -4.05 -0.11 14.54
N TYR A 27 -3.11 -0.87 13.97
CA TYR A 27 -3.41 -2.14 13.32
C TYR A 27 -3.43 -3.31 14.31
N SER A 28 -4.46 -4.14 14.23
CA SER A 28 -4.67 -5.36 15.06
C SER A 28 -3.77 -6.55 14.66
N ASP A 29 -2.79 -6.36 13.78
CA ASP A 29 -2.05 -7.45 13.16
C ASP A 29 -0.53 -7.18 13.22
N SER A 30 0.26 -8.16 13.67
CA SER A 30 1.70 -7.96 13.97
C SER A 30 2.56 -7.58 12.74
N ILE A 31 2.08 -7.90 11.54
CA ILE A 31 2.77 -7.65 10.26
C ILE A 31 2.38 -6.29 9.67
N GLN A 32 1.12 -5.88 9.78
CA GLN A 32 0.65 -4.58 9.28
C GLN A 32 1.37 -3.41 9.97
N LYS A 33 1.68 -3.57 11.28
CA LYS A 33 2.51 -2.60 12.03
C LYS A 33 3.91 -2.38 11.44
N LYS A 34 4.41 -3.29 10.61
CA LYS A 34 5.74 -3.20 9.98
C LYS A 34 5.69 -2.57 8.58
N TRP A 35 4.51 -2.27 8.06
CA TRP A 35 4.36 -1.66 6.74
C TRP A 35 4.95 -0.25 6.72
N LYS A 36 5.67 0.06 5.64
CA LYS A 36 6.32 1.35 5.39
C LYS A 36 5.56 2.09 4.31
N TYR A 37 4.73 3.03 4.72
CA TYR A 37 3.87 3.78 3.83
C TYR A 37 4.66 4.81 3.03
N PHE A 38 4.38 4.88 1.74
CA PHE A 38 4.83 5.95 0.87
C PHE A 38 3.65 6.48 0.05
N ARG A 39 3.82 7.68 -0.50
CA ARG A 39 2.84 8.28 -1.40
C ARG A 39 3.29 8.12 -2.84
N LEU A 40 2.48 7.44 -3.64
CA LEU A 40 2.64 7.42 -5.08
C LEU A 40 2.49 8.86 -5.64
N ARG A 41 3.40 9.28 -6.52
CA ARG A 41 3.40 10.67 -7.04
C ARG A 41 2.51 10.86 -8.26
N GLN A 42 2.44 9.85 -9.10
CA GLN A 42 1.71 9.85 -10.36
C GLN A 42 1.23 8.44 -10.67
N SER A 43 0.28 8.30 -11.58
CA SER A 43 -0.16 6.98 -12.01
C SER A 43 0.97 6.23 -12.72
N GLU A 44 0.99 4.91 -12.57
CA GLU A 44 2.01 4.04 -13.14
C GLU A 44 1.41 2.70 -13.56
N LYS A 45 1.94 2.12 -14.64
CA LYS A 45 1.63 0.75 -15.07
C LYS A 45 2.44 -0.24 -14.24
N VAL A 46 1.77 -1.23 -13.69
CA VAL A 46 2.38 -2.27 -12.85
C VAL A 46 1.82 -3.63 -13.20
N ILE A 47 2.54 -4.68 -12.82
CA ILE A 47 2.15 -6.07 -13.00
C ILE A 47 1.69 -6.60 -11.65
N VAL A 48 0.52 -7.24 -11.61
CA VAL A 48 -0.01 -7.87 -10.40
C VAL A 48 0.81 -9.13 -10.09
N VAL A 49 1.35 -9.21 -8.88
CA VAL A 49 2.02 -10.41 -8.36
C VAL A 49 1.02 -11.27 -7.60
N GLU A 50 0.25 -10.63 -6.72
CA GLU A 50 -0.77 -11.29 -5.90
C GLU A 50 -1.87 -10.29 -5.58
N HIS A 51 -3.11 -10.76 -5.50
CA HIS A 51 -4.25 -9.94 -5.14
C HIS A 51 -5.14 -10.65 -4.11
N THR A 52 -5.39 -9.97 -3.00
CA THR A 52 -6.35 -10.40 -1.97
C THR A 52 -7.54 -9.43 -1.96
N PRO A 53 -8.71 -9.82 -2.49
CA PRO A 53 -9.89 -8.96 -2.56
C PRO A 53 -10.52 -8.77 -1.17
N ILE A 54 -11.32 -7.71 -1.03
CA ILE A 54 -12.24 -7.60 0.11
C ILE A 54 -13.35 -8.64 -0.03
N GLN A 55 -13.74 -9.27 1.08
CA GLN A 55 -14.79 -10.30 1.10
C GLN A 55 -16.18 -9.71 1.43
N ILE A 56 -16.23 -8.44 1.86
CA ILE A 56 -17.43 -7.77 2.36
C ILE A 56 -17.52 -6.42 1.65
N LEU A 57 -18.76 -6.00 1.34
CA LEU A 57 -19.03 -4.67 0.81
C LEU A 57 -18.64 -3.59 1.82
N CYS A 58 -18.03 -2.51 1.34
CA CYS A 58 -17.87 -1.33 2.16
C CYS A 58 -19.22 -0.70 2.50
N GLY A 59 -19.28 -0.07 3.67
CA GLY A 59 -20.44 0.67 4.14
C GLY A 59 -20.02 1.59 5.27
N ILE A 60 -20.55 1.34 6.48
CA ILE A 60 -20.14 2.06 7.70
C ILE A 60 -18.65 1.83 7.99
N THR A 61 -18.16 0.63 7.69
CA THR A 61 -16.76 0.25 7.90
C THR A 61 -16.00 0.27 6.57
N ALA A 62 -14.81 0.87 6.58
CA ALA A 62 -13.93 0.91 5.43
C ALA A 62 -13.10 -0.38 5.35
N PHE A 63 -13.05 -0.96 4.15
CA PHE A 63 -12.20 -2.11 3.83
C PHE A 63 -11.30 -1.75 2.66
N ALA A 64 -10.10 -2.32 2.61
CA ALA A 64 -9.23 -2.20 1.44
C ALA A 64 -8.77 -3.56 0.96
N SER A 65 -8.77 -3.75 -0.35
CA SER A 65 -8.11 -4.90 -0.96
C SER A 65 -6.61 -4.71 -0.87
N VAL A 66 -5.87 -5.81 -0.89
CA VAL A 66 -4.42 -5.81 -0.78
C VAL A 66 -3.85 -6.45 -2.04
N THR A 67 -3.10 -5.67 -2.81
CA THR A 67 -2.48 -6.14 -4.05
C THR A 67 -0.98 -5.96 -3.96
N ILE A 68 -0.20 -7.01 -4.19
CA ILE A 68 1.23 -6.91 -4.39
C ILE A 68 1.47 -6.69 -5.88
N VAL A 69 2.22 -5.65 -6.21
CA VAL A 69 2.51 -5.27 -7.59
C VAL A 69 4.01 -5.15 -7.80
N LYS A 70 4.43 -5.34 -9.05
CA LYS A 70 5.79 -5.16 -9.53
C LYS A 70 5.80 -4.10 -10.63
N THR A 71 6.65 -3.08 -10.50
CA THR A 71 6.83 -2.07 -11.56
C THR A 71 7.63 -2.66 -12.72
N THR A 72 7.59 -1.98 -13.87
CA THR A 72 8.43 -2.33 -15.03
C THR A 72 9.93 -2.26 -14.72
N LYS A 73 10.32 -1.48 -13.70
CA LYS A 73 11.70 -1.37 -13.20
C LYS A 73 12.09 -2.48 -12.22
N GLY A 74 11.15 -3.33 -11.84
CA GLY A 74 11.36 -4.46 -10.93
C GLY A 74 11.08 -4.18 -9.45
N ASP A 75 10.70 -2.95 -9.09
CA ASP A 75 10.32 -2.62 -7.71
C ASP A 75 9.03 -3.33 -7.34
N THR A 76 9.01 -3.97 -6.16
CA THR A 76 7.82 -4.67 -5.67
C THR A 76 7.30 -4.00 -4.41
N PHE A 77 5.99 -3.72 -4.35
CA PHE A 77 5.35 -3.11 -3.20
C PHE A 77 3.86 -3.47 -3.12
N ARG A 78 3.25 -3.15 -1.98
CA ARG A 78 1.84 -3.37 -1.70
C ARG A 78 1.02 -2.13 -2.06
N VAL A 79 -0.11 -2.34 -2.69
CA VAL A 79 -1.14 -1.36 -2.98
C VAL A 79 -2.38 -1.68 -2.16
N LEU A 80 -2.89 -0.68 -1.46
CA LEU A 80 -4.14 -0.72 -0.73
C LEU A 80 -5.18 0.05 -1.55
N ASP A 81 -6.17 -0.67 -2.07
CA ASP A 81 -7.24 -0.12 -2.90
C ASP A 81 -8.54 -0.12 -2.10
N LEU A 82 -9.00 1.09 -1.77
CA LEU A 82 -10.07 1.31 -0.81
C LEU A 82 -11.41 0.94 -1.43
N CYS A 83 -12.16 0.07 -0.75
CA CYS A 83 -13.50 -0.34 -1.12
C CYS A 83 -13.66 -0.91 -2.53
N SER A 84 -12.56 -1.43 -3.07
CA SER A 84 -12.52 -2.04 -4.39
C SER A 84 -12.94 -3.50 -4.34
N LEU A 85 -13.99 -3.82 -5.11
CA LEU A 85 -14.48 -5.20 -5.34
C LEU A 85 -13.85 -5.82 -6.59
N LYS A 86 -12.93 -5.11 -7.24
CA LYS A 86 -12.27 -5.58 -8.45
C LYS A 86 -11.42 -6.80 -8.12
N LYS A 87 -11.32 -7.69 -9.09
CA LYS A 87 -10.49 -8.88 -9.02
C LYS A 87 -9.38 -8.77 -10.04
N PHE A 88 -8.17 -9.07 -9.62
CA PHE A 88 -7.00 -9.11 -10.46
C PHE A 88 -6.33 -10.47 -10.37
N THR A 89 -5.78 -10.92 -11.49
CA THR A 89 -5.06 -12.17 -11.61
C THR A 89 -3.55 -11.92 -11.61
N PRO A 90 -2.73 -12.86 -11.10
CA PRO A 90 -1.28 -12.76 -11.24
C PRO A 90 -0.86 -12.59 -12.70
N ASN A 91 0.14 -11.74 -12.93
CA ASN A 91 0.67 -11.29 -14.23
C ASN A 91 -0.24 -10.36 -15.03
N GLU A 92 -1.39 -9.94 -14.50
CA GLU A 92 -2.24 -8.92 -15.13
C GLU A 92 -1.56 -7.54 -15.08
N GLU A 93 -1.53 -6.83 -16.21
CA GLU A 93 -1.10 -5.42 -16.27
C GLU A 93 -2.25 -4.52 -15.82
N VAL A 94 -1.95 -3.62 -14.88
CA VAL A 94 -2.93 -2.69 -14.32
C VAL A 94 -2.32 -1.29 -14.19
N ASN A 95 -3.17 -0.29 -14.21
CA ASN A 95 -2.80 1.08 -13.88
C ASN A 95 -3.13 1.34 -12.41
N ILE A 96 -2.16 1.83 -11.65
CA ILE A 96 -2.41 2.33 -10.29
C ILE A 96 -2.40 3.85 -10.30
N SER A 97 -3.34 4.47 -9.57
CA SER A 97 -3.45 5.92 -9.47
C SER A 97 -3.36 6.38 -8.00
N PRO A 98 -2.59 7.44 -7.68
CA PRO A 98 -2.37 7.84 -6.31
C PRO A 98 -3.68 8.16 -5.57
N GLU A 99 -3.83 7.60 -4.38
CA GLU A 99 -4.94 7.95 -3.48
C GLU A 99 -4.44 8.52 -2.16
N LYS A 100 -5.34 9.27 -1.51
CA LYS A 100 -5.10 9.74 -0.15
C LYS A 100 -5.35 8.58 0.81
N ALA A 101 -4.52 8.48 1.84
CA ALA A 101 -4.82 7.61 2.96
C ALA A 101 -6.19 8.02 3.56
N PRO A 102 -7.06 7.06 3.91
CA PRO A 102 -8.33 7.35 4.54
C PRO A 102 -8.13 7.93 5.94
N SER A 103 -9.05 8.79 6.37
CA SER A 103 -9.06 9.38 7.71
C SER A 103 -9.59 8.42 8.79
N SER A 104 -10.26 7.34 8.38
CA SER A 104 -10.85 6.33 9.26
C SER A 104 -10.02 5.05 9.30
N ASN A 105 -10.31 4.21 10.29
CA ASN A 105 -9.73 2.88 10.37
C ASN A 105 -10.19 2.01 9.20
N VAL A 106 -9.24 1.32 8.58
CA VAL A 106 -9.49 0.41 7.46
C VAL A 106 -9.20 -1.01 7.89
N ASN A 107 -10.14 -1.89 7.59
CA ASN A 107 -9.95 -3.32 7.74
C ASN A 107 -9.36 -3.91 6.46
N PHE A 108 -8.43 -4.84 6.63
CA PHE A 108 -7.84 -5.59 5.53
C PHE A 108 -8.36 -7.03 5.53
N PRO A 109 -8.36 -7.71 4.38
CA PRO A 109 -8.77 -9.10 4.31
C PRO A 109 -7.94 -9.99 5.26
N LYS A 110 -8.59 -10.99 5.83
CA LYS A 110 -7.98 -11.98 6.69
C LYS A 110 -8.28 -13.34 6.09
N LYS A 111 -7.28 -14.23 6.01
CA LYS A 111 -7.52 -15.62 5.61
C LYS A 111 -7.60 -16.46 6.88
N TYR A 112 -8.65 -17.25 6.99
CA TYR A 112 -8.80 -18.17 8.11
C TYR A 112 -8.55 -19.58 7.58
N VAL A 113 -7.68 -20.32 8.25
CA VAL A 113 -7.40 -21.73 7.96
C VAL A 113 -7.79 -22.56 9.17
N VAL A 114 -8.35 -23.74 8.91
CA VAL A 114 -8.67 -24.70 9.97
C VAL A 114 -7.44 -25.57 10.17
N ASP A 115 -6.87 -25.53 11.37
CA ASP A 115 -5.78 -26.42 11.75
C ASP A 115 -6.34 -27.78 12.13
N SER A 116 -6.42 -28.67 11.15
CA SER A 116 -6.90 -30.04 11.34
C SER A 116 -6.00 -30.88 12.27
N LYS A 117 -4.81 -30.40 12.64
CA LYS A 117 -3.90 -31.09 13.55
C LYS A 117 -4.07 -30.65 15.01
N ASN A 118 -4.83 -29.59 15.27
CA ASN A 118 -4.97 -28.99 16.59
C ASN A 118 -6.46 -28.70 16.88
N ASP A 119 -7.25 -29.77 17.05
CA ASP A 119 -8.70 -29.72 17.34
C ASP A 119 -9.54 -28.84 16.41
N ASN A 120 -9.16 -28.75 15.12
CA ASN A 120 -9.84 -27.91 14.13
C ASN A 120 -9.90 -26.43 14.54
N LYS A 121 -8.90 -25.94 15.27
CA LYS A 121 -8.82 -24.54 15.64
C LYS A 121 -8.77 -23.65 14.39
N ILE A 122 -9.58 -22.60 14.38
CA ILE A 122 -9.53 -21.59 13.32
C ILE A 122 -8.33 -20.68 13.61
N ILE A 123 -7.35 -20.69 12.72
CA ILE A 123 -6.18 -19.82 12.76
C ILE A 123 -6.39 -18.70 11.76
N GLU A 124 -6.27 -17.46 12.23
CA GLU A 124 -6.15 -16.30 11.35
C GLU A 124 -4.74 -16.27 10.76
N GLU A 125 -4.64 -16.54 9.47
CA GLU A 125 -3.44 -16.28 8.68
C GLU A 125 -3.61 -14.96 7.92
N SER A 126 -2.85 -13.96 8.35
CA SER A 126 -2.49 -12.87 7.46
C SER A 126 -1.54 -13.42 6.40
N ASN A 127 -2.08 -14.05 5.34
CA ASN A 127 -1.31 -14.67 4.25
C ASN A 127 -0.57 -13.66 3.35
N TYR A 128 -0.42 -12.42 3.82
CA TYR A 128 0.37 -11.42 3.13
C TYR A 128 1.84 -11.80 3.12
N GLU A 129 2.47 -11.66 1.95
CA GLU A 129 3.92 -11.78 1.81
C GLU A 129 4.64 -10.85 2.82
N LYS A 130 5.32 -11.46 3.79
CA LYS A 130 5.85 -10.79 4.99
C LYS A 130 7.13 -9.99 4.69
N THR A 131 7.81 -10.31 3.60
CA THR A 131 9.06 -9.65 3.19
C THR A 131 8.81 -8.30 2.51
N ILE A 132 7.66 -8.12 1.87
CA ILE A 132 7.30 -6.90 1.17
C ILE A 132 6.65 -5.92 2.14
N LEU A 133 7.43 -4.96 2.62
CA LEU A 133 6.98 -3.97 3.62
C LEU A 133 6.52 -2.64 3.01
N LYS A 134 7.00 -2.29 1.82
CA LYS A 134 6.68 -1.01 1.17
C LYS A 134 5.22 -1.02 0.74
N THR A 135 4.45 0.00 1.15
CA THR A 135 2.98 0.02 0.98
C THR A 135 2.51 1.41 0.54
N THR A 136 1.52 1.50 -0.35
CA THR A 136 0.88 2.76 -0.78
C THR A 136 -0.64 2.60 -0.86
N TRP A 137 -1.35 3.72 -0.71
CA TRP A 137 -2.76 3.84 -1.08
C TRP A 137 -2.85 4.24 -2.55
N ALA A 138 -3.64 3.49 -3.33
CA ALA A 138 -3.90 3.78 -4.74
C ALA A 138 -5.12 2.99 -5.24
N SER A 139 -5.89 3.58 -6.15
CA SER A 139 -6.89 2.85 -6.94
C SER A 139 -6.21 2.01 -8.00
N ILE A 140 -6.77 0.83 -8.26
CA ILE A 140 -6.30 -0.06 -9.31
C ILE A 140 -7.36 -0.13 -10.42
N GLU A 141 -6.94 0.14 -11.65
CA GLU A 141 -7.75 0.03 -12.86
C GLU A 141 -7.12 -0.97 -13.83
N LYS A 142 -7.94 -1.71 -14.56
CA LYS A 142 -7.43 -2.55 -15.66
C LYS A 142 -6.77 -1.66 -16.71
N SER A 143 -5.65 -2.09 -17.27
CA SER A 143 -5.09 -1.42 -18.45
C SER A 143 -6.13 -1.52 -19.57
N LYS A 144 -6.45 -0.39 -20.21
CA LYS A 144 -7.21 -0.42 -21.46
C LYS A 144 -6.31 -1.10 -22.50
N GLU A 145 -6.85 -2.14 -23.16
CA GLU A 145 -6.27 -2.73 -24.37
C GLU A 145 -6.20 -1.69 -25.49
#